data_AF-A0A1Y6K063-F1
#
_entry.id   AF-A0A1Y6K063-F1
#
_cell.length_a   1.000
_cell.length_b   1.000
_cell.length_c   1.000
_cell.angle_alpha   90.00
_cell.angle_beta   90.00
_cell.angle_gamma   90.00
#
_symmetry.space_group_name_H-M   'P 1'
#
loop_
_entity.id
_entity.type
_entity.pdbx_description
1 polymer ?
#
loop_
_entity_poly.entity_id
_entity_poly.type
_entity_poly.pdbx_seq_one_letter_code
_entity_poly.pdbx_strand_id
1 'polypeptide(L)'
;MKQQPEILWDKGSAYDLFTSLYILHRPEEYGLRPSWAAGVRSRLPIHLRDALERTQRVVYVPLAWLHALPEPKDAATVMEALKALSPEERLPALVFADKTDQQKVEQKNYLLSLNGKQRLTAQIERQITSYLPNQFRVTKEYLRTVFEAWVDREQFGNDLVLALEAYINNFFGEEEVRIKPAQEQALKDVQNLFREHDLLTVLETLSTGVRMESVSEFSTLIMAPSFWGAPFVFSDKLDDQTGIILFGARPEGTALIPGQLVPDELLNALKAIADPTRLRILHYLRENGPTNLSELAAILRLRPPTVIHHLQNLRLAGMISVTVSPKAERRYALRISGLDTTIYRLRIFLSGE
;
A
#
# COMPACT_ATOMS: atom_id res chain seq x y z
N MET A 1 -10.48 22.65 -19.88
CA MET A 1 -9.57 21.49 -19.71
C MET A 1 -9.14 21.47 -18.25
N LYS A 2 -9.32 20.37 -17.52
CA LYS A 2 -8.66 20.25 -16.20
C LYS A 2 -7.15 20.23 -16.47
N GLN A 3 -6.42 21.15 -15.87
CA GLN A 3 -4.97 21.21 -15.98
C GLN A 3 -4.38 19.94 -15.36
N GLN A 4 -3.44 19.28 -16.04
CA GLN A 4 -2.72 18.16 -15.45
C GLN A 4 -1.86 18.69 -14.28
N PRO A 5 -1.73 17.93 -13.18
CA PRO A 5 -0.88 18.36 -12.08
C PRO A 5 0.57 18.50 -12.55
N GLU A 6 1.30 19.42 -11.93
CA GLU A 6 2.76 19.45 -12.03
C GLU A 6 3.33 18.18 -11.37
N ILE A 7 4.14 17.43 -12.10
CA ILE A 7 4.74 16.20 -11.60
C ILE A 7 6.11 16.52 -11.00
N LEU A 8 6.27 16.23 -9.71
CA LEU A 8 7.54 16.26 -9.02
C LEU A 8 8.04 14.84 -8.78
N TRP A 9 9.34 14.62 -8.99
CA TRP A 9 9.95 13.31 -8.84
C TRP A 9 10.69 13.22 -7.51
N ASP A 10 10.44 12.15 -6.77
CA ASP A 10 11.15 11.84 -5.54
C ASP A 10 11.68 10.40 -5.56
N LYS A 11 12.65 10.08 -4.71
CA LYS A 11 13.18 8.73 -4.55
C LYS A 11 13.71 8.49 -3.14
N GLY A 12 13.70 7.24 -2.71
CA GLY A 12 14.25 6.82 -1.43
C GLY A 12 13.87 5.40 -1.06
N SER A 13 14.81 4.60 -0.59
CA SER A 13 14.51 3.26 -0.06
C SER A 13 13.70 3.31 1.23
N ALA A 14 13.69 4.45 1.94
CA ALA A 14 12.85 4.69 3.10
C ALA A 14 11.35 4.46 2.83
N TYR A 15 10.88 4.70 1.60
CA TYR A 15 9.52 4.36 1.19
C TYR A 15 9.25 2.85 1.21
N ASP A 16 10.23 2.06 0.75
CA ASP A 16 10.13 0.60 0.76
C ASP A 16 10.39 0.00 2.15
N LEU A 17 11.04 0.71 3.08
CA LEU A 17 11.15 0.26 4.49
C LEU A 17 9.75 0.06 5.10
N PHE A 18 8.89 1.07 4.99
CA PHE A 18 7.53 1.00 5.51
C PHE A 18 6.58 0.22 4.60
N THR A 19 6.76 0.28 3.28
CA THR A 19 5.94 -0.49 2.34
C THR A 19 6.17 -1.99 2.49
N SER A 20 7.43 -2.43 2.59
CA SER A 20 7.76 -3.84 2.85
C SER A 20 7.18 -4.33 4.17
N LEU A 21 7.32 -3.53 5.24
CA LEU A 21 6.75 -3.82 6.55
C LEU A 21 5.23 -3.98 6.48
N TYR A 22 4.55 -3.09 5.75
CA TYR A 22 3.10 -3.12 5.55
C TYR A 22 2.65 -4.40 4.85
N ILE A 23 3.36 -4.79 3.79
CA ILE A 23 3.08 -5.97 2.96
C ILE A 23 3.34 -7.27 3.73
N LEU A 24 4.44 -7.35 4.49
CA LEU A 24 4.79 -8.53 5.29
C LEU A 24 3.74 -8.87 6.37
N HIS A 25 2.97 -7.87 6.82
CA HIS A 25 1.88 -8.08 7.76
C HIS A 25 0.54 -8.38 7.07
N ARG A 26 0.45 -8.23 5.75
CA ARG A 26 -0.76 -8.45 4.93
C ARG A 26 -0.46 -9.27 3.68
N PRO A 27 0.26 -10.40 3.77
CA PRO A 27 0.84 -11.04 2.60
C PRO A 27 -0.20 -11.43 1.53
N GLU A 28 -1.37 -11.93 1.94
CA GLU A 28 -2.44 -12.35 1.03
C GLU A 28 -3.02 -11.19 0.22
N GLU A 29 -3.16 -10.01 0.83
CA GLU A 29 -3.67 -8.80 0.17
C GLU A 29 -2.74 -8.30 -0.94
N TYR A 30 -1.48 -8.73 -0.91
CA TYR A 30 -0.42 -8.28 -1.82
C TYR A 30 0.15 -9.41 -2.69
N GLY A 31 -0.50 -10.59 -2.69
CA GLY A 31 -0.03 -11.75 -3.47
C GLY A 31 1.30 -12.33 -2.98
N LEU A 32 1.72 -12.01 -1.76
CA LEU A 32 2.90 -12.56 -1.12
C LEU A 32 2.55 -13.89 -0.42
N ARG A 33 3.42 -14.89 -0.49
CA ARG A 33 3.23 -16.16 0.23
C ARG A 33 3.21 -15.95 1.75
N PRO A 34 2.11 -16.30 2.45
CA PRO A 34 1.99 -16.07 3.88
C PRO A 34 3.06 -16.78 4.72
N SER A 35 3.47 -17.98 4.33
CA SER A 35 4.52 -18.75 5.01
C SER A 35 5.88 -18.05 4.94
N TRP A 36 6.22 -17.45 3.80
CA TRP A 36 7.47 -16.71 3.65
C TRP A 36 7.46 -15.42 4.45
N ALA A 37 6.36 -14.65 4.39
CA ALA A 37 6.22 -13.44 5.19
C ALA A 37 6.26 -13.73 6.72
N ALA A 38 5.67 -14.84 7.15
CA ALA A 38 5.82 -15.33 8.53
C ALA A 38 7.27 -15.68 8.86
N GLY A 39 8.00 -16.33 7.96
CA GLY A 39 9.42 -16.65 8.11
C GLY A 39 10.34 -15.43 8.19
N VAL A 40 10.01 -14.33 7.49
CA VAL A 40 10.71 -13.05 7.65
C VAL A 40 10.43 -12.46 9.03
N ARG A 41 9.15 -12.38 9.44
CA ARG A 41 8.76 -11.84 10.75
C ARG A 41 9.30 -12.66 11.93
N SER A 42 9.53 -13.95 11.77
CA SER A 42 10.11 -14.81 12.83
C SER A 42 11.61 -14.60 13.05
N ARG A 43 12.29 -13.83 12.20
CA ARG A 43 13.70 -13.43 12.43
C ARG A 43 13.83 -12.43 13.58
N LEU A 44 12.74 -11.77 13.96
CA LEU A 44 12.73 -10.77 15.03
C LEU A 44 12.40 -11.45 16.38
N PRO A 45 12.96 -10.95 17.50
CA PRO A 45 12.49 -11.29 18.83
C PRO A 45 10.98 -11.06 18.98
N ILE A 46 10.28 -11.96 19.69
CA ILE A 46 8.81 -11.97 19.79
C ILE A 46 8.25 -10.60 20.19
N HIS A 47 8.80 -9.97 21.24
CA HIS A 47 8.32 -8.67 21.72
C HIS A 47 8.45 -7.54 20.68
N LEU A 48 9.50 -7.56 19.83
CA LEU A 48 9.70 -6.59 18.76
C LEU A 48 8.79 -6.87 17.56
N ARG A 49 8.57 -8.15 17.24
CA ARG A 49 7.58 -8.55 16.24
C ARG A 49 6.18 -8.07 16.63
N ASP A 50 5.80 -8.28 17.89
CA ASP A 50 4.49 -7.86 18.40
C ASP A 50 4.37 -6.32 18.40
N ALA A 51 5.46 -5.58 18.62
CA ALA A 51 5.50 -4.13 18.48
C ALA A 51 5.26 -3.67 17.03
N LEU A 52 5.86 -4.33 16.03
CA LEU A 52 5.58 -4.03 14.62
C LEU A 52 4.14 -4.38 14.25
N GLU A 53 3.60 -5.49 14.74
CA GLU A 53 2.20 -5.85 14.51
C GLU A 53 1.24 -4.79 15.06
N ARG A 54 1.48 -4.30 16.29
CA ARG A 54 0.72 -3.17 16.86
C ARG A 54 0.87 -1.92 16.00
N THR A 55 2.09 -1.61 15.56
CA THR A 55 2.38 -0.45 14.71
C THR A 55 1.53 -0.48 13.43
N GLN A 56 1.37 -1.64 12.80
CA GLN A 56 0.57 -1.79 11.57
C GLN A 56 -0.91 -1.45 11.71
N ARG A 57 -1.44 -1.38 12.95
CA ARG A 57 -2.83 -0.99 13.22
C ARG A 57 -3.00 0.51 13.42
N VAL A 58 -1.90 1.24 13.63
CA VAL A 58 -1.92 2.67 14.00
C VAL A 58 -1.23 3.53 12.95
N VAL A 59 -0.13 3.02 12.38
CA VAL A 59 0.71 3.71 11.40
C VAL A 59 0.56 3.00 10.05
N TYR A 60 -0.01 3.72 9.07
CA TYR A 60 0.06 3.33 7.65
C TYR A 60 1.47 3.64 7.11
N VAL A 61 1.73 3.46 5.82
CA VAL A 61 2.98 3.94 5.20
C VAL A 61 3.02 5.48 5.34
N PRO A 62 3.96 6.06 6.10
CA PRO A 62 3.91 7.47 6.52
C PRO A 62 4.50 8.39 5.42
N LEU A 63 3.87 8.41 4.24
CA LEU A 63 4.41 9.04 3.03
C LEU A 63 4.74 10.53 3.21
N ALA A 64 3.87 11.27 3.93
CA ALA A 64 4.11 12.69 4.20
C ALA A 64 5.37 12.93 5.04
N TRP A 65 5.57 12.12 6.09
CA TRP A 65 6.75 12.22 6.94
C TRP A 65 8.02 11.79 6.19
N LEU A 66 7.94 10.71 5.41
CA LEU A 66 9.06 10.20 4.60
C LEU A 66 9.51 11.20 3.54
N HIS A 67 8.57 11.87 2.86
CA HIS A 67 8.89 12.88 1.86
C HIS A 67 9.66 14.08 2.45
N ALA A 68 9.36 14.45 3.69
CA ALA A 68 10.03 15.56 4.38
C ALA A 68 11.45 15.24 4.88
N LEU A 69 11.89 13.97 4.79
CA LEU A 69 13.24 13.58 5.22
C LEU A 69 14.32 14.16 4.29
N PRO A 70 15.52 14.46 4.83
CA PRO A 70 16.65 14.88 4.01
C PRO A 70 17.17 13.73 3.13
N GLU A 71 17.94 14.07 2.09
CA GLU A 71 18.70 13.09 1.32
C GLU A 71 19.97 12.64 2.08
N PRO A 72 20.39 11.37 1.94
CA PRO A 72 19.72 10.30 1.21
C PRO A 72 18.48 9.78 1.96
N LYS A 73 17.34 9.63 1.29
CA LYS A 73 16.13 9.07 1.93
C LYS A 73 16.19 7.54 2.09
N ASP A 74 17.01 7.05 3.02
CA ASP A 74 17.21 5.63 3.28
C ASP A 74 16.88 5.20 4.73
N ALA A 75 17.06 3.91 5.03
CA ALA A 75 16.76 3.38 6.36
C ALA A 75 17.60 4.01 7.48
N ALA A 76 18.83 4.44 7.20
CA ALA A 76 19.67 5.09 8.19
C ALA A 76 19.10 6.48 8.55
N THR A 77 18.73 7.27 7.54
CA THR A 77 18.10 8.58 7.75
C THR A 77 16.76 8.49 8.47
N VAL A 78 15.95 7.44 8.21
CA VAL A 78 14.74 7.17 9.01
C VAL A 78 15.08 6.98 10.47
N MET A 79 16.09 6.16 10.78
CA MET A 79 16.47 5.87 12.17
C MET A 79 17.05 7.10 12.87
N GLU A 80 17.86 7.90 12.18
CA GLU A 80 18.37 9.17 12.71
C GLU A 80 17.24 10.14 13.03
N ALA A 81 16.30 10.34 12.10
CA ALA A 81 15.16 11.25 12.28
C ALA A 81 14.24 10.80 13.42
N LEU A 82 13.96 9.49 13.55
CA LEU A 82 13.16 8.97 14.66
C LEU A 82 13.87 9.08 16.01
N LYS A 83 15.19 8.86 16.05
CA LYS A 83 16.00 8.97 17.27
C LYS A 83 16.20 10.43 17.71
N ALA A 84 16.10 11.39 16.80
CA ALA A 84 16.14 12.82 17.10
C ALA A 84 14.84 13.33 17.77
N LEU A 85 13.71 12.65 17.56
CA LEU A 85 12.45 12.95 18.24
C LEU A 85 12.43 12.35 19.65
N SER A 86 11.78 13.05 20.59
CA SER A 86 11.40 12.46 21.87
C SER A 86 10.48 11.25 21.62
N PRO A 87 10.53 10.18 22.45
CA PRO A 87 9.74 8.97 22.21
C PRO A 87 8.25 9.26 21.96
N GLU A 88 7.68 10.18 22.75
CA GLU A 88 6.27 10.56 22.69
C GLU A 88 5.85 11.36 21.44
N GLU A 89 6.82 11.88 20.66
CA GLU A 89 6.58 12.63 19.41
C GLU A 89 6.64 11.76 18.16
N ARG A 90 7.22 10.55 18.24
CA ARG A 90 7.42 9.65 17.08
C ARG A 90 6.11 9.22 16.43
N LEU A 91 5.13 8.80 17.23
CA LEU A 91 3.82 8.38 16.72
C LEU A 91 3.05 9.55 16.04
N PRO A 92 2.90 10.73 16.68
CA PRO A 92 2.34 11.92 16.03
C PRO A 92 3.03 12.28 14.72
N ALA A 93 4.36 12.25 14.68
CA ALA A 93 5.14 12.57 13.48
C ALA A 93 4.80 11.62 12.32
N LEU A 94 4.72 10.30 12.56
CA LEU A 94 4.43 9.33 11.51
C LEU A 94 2.98 9.35 11.03
N VAL A 95 2.01 9.63 11.92
CA VAL A 95 0.58 9.61 11.57
C VAL A 95 0.12 10.90 10.89
N PHE A 96 0.62 12.04 11.37
CA PHE A 96 0.15 13.35 10.93
C PHE A 96 1.18 14.12 10.11
N ALA A 97 2.47 13.89 10.32
CA ALA A 97 3.53 14.74 9.79
C ALA A 97 3.17 16.23 10.00
N ASP A 98 3.29 17.03 8.94
CA ASP A 98 2.93 18.45 8.91
C ASP A 98 1.56 18.72 8.28
N LYS A 99 0.64 17.74 8.27
CA LYS A 99 -0.72 17.94 7.72
C LYS A 99 -1.47 19.02 8.48
N THR A 100 -1.99 20.00 7.76
CA THR A 100 -2.67 21.19 8.32
C THR A 100 -4.18 21.23 8.08
N ASP A 101 -4.77 20.20 7.45
CA ASP A 101 -6.21 20.20 7.24
C ASP A 101 -6.97 20.15 8.57
N GLN A 102 -8.04 20.95 8.67
CA GLN A 102 -8.74 21.16 9.93
C GLN A 102 -9.17 19.84 10.59
N GLN A 103 -9.67 18.89 9.79
CA GLN A 103 -10.10 17.58 10.28
C GLN A 103 -8.94 16.78 10.88
N LYS A 104 -7.75 16.75 10.26
CA LYS A 104 -6.57 16.12 10.85
C LYS A 104 -6.04 16.87 12.06
N VAL A 105 -6.11 18.20 12.08
CA VAL A 105 -5.70 18.99 13.25
C VAL A 105 -6.59 18.66 14.45
N GLU A 106 -7.92 18.62 14.26
CA GLU A 106 -8.87 18.19 15.28
C GLU A 106 -8.63 16.75 15.73
N GLN A 107 -8.37 15.84 14.79
CA GLN A 107 -8.00 14.45 15.07
C GLN A 107 -6.72 14.37 15.92
N LYS A 108 -5.66 15.08 15.52
CA LYS A 108 -4.36 15.13 16.20
C LYS A 108 -4.53 15.65 17.62
N ASN A 109 -5.21 16.78 17.79
CA ASN A 109 -5.46 17.39 19.10
C ASN A 109 -6.25 16.46 20.01
N TYR A 110 -7.29 15.79 19.49
CA TYR A 110 -8.05 14.82 20.26
C TYR A 110 -7.18 13.63 20.71
N LEU A 111 -6.43 13.01 19.80
CA LEU A 111 -5.60 11.85 20.13
C LEU A 111 -4.46 12.21 21.09
N LEU A 112 -3.87 13.41 20.97
CA LEU A 112 -2.88 13.93 21.92
C LEU A 112 -3.46 14.25 23.30
N SER A 113 -4.78 14.49 23.39
CA SER A 113 -5.45 14.73 24.69
C SER A 113 -5.67 13.46 25.50
N LEU A 114 -5.51 12.28 24.87
CA LEU A 114 -5.61 11.00 25.55
C LEU A 114 -4.44 10.83 26.53
N ASN A 115 -4.71 10.32 27.73
CA ASN A 115 -3.70 10.17 28.78
C ASN A 115 -3.72 8.80 29.44
N GLY A 116 -2.56 8.40 29.97
CA GLY A 116 -2.26 7.13 30.64
C GLY A 116 -3.29 6.61 31.66
N LYS A 117 -4.10 7.50 32.24
CA LYS A 117 -5.06 7.17 33.32
C LYS A 117 -6.47 6.88 32.79
N GLN A 118 -6.75 7.15 31.51
CA GLN A 118 -8.06 6.93 30.92
C GLN A 118 -8.31 5.45 30.62
N ARG A 119 -9.59 5.06 30.63
CA ARG A 119 -10.05 3.77 30.12
C ARG A 119 -10.71 3.98 28.76
N LEU A 120 -10.67 2.98 27.90
CA LEU A 120 -11.43 2.99 26.65
C LEU A 120 -12.93 2.97 26.96
N THR A 121 -13.61 4.09 26.74
CA THR A 121 -15.06 4.24 26.91
C THR A 121 -15.78 4.23 25.58
N ALA A 122 -17.10 3.97 25.57
CA ALA A 122 -17.92 4.04 24.35
C ALA A 122 -17.94 5.43 23.69
N GLN A 123 -17.63 6.50 24.43
CA GLN A 123 -17.45 7.83 23.86
C GLN A 123 -16.13 7.94 23.10
N ILE A 124 -15.04 7.44 23.68
CA ILE A 124 -13.72 7.41 23.05
C ILE A 124 -13.74 6.50 21.81
N GLU A 125 -14.37 5.33 21.90
CA GLU A 125 -14.56 4.42 20.76
C GLU A 125 -15.26 5.12 19.60
N ARG A 126 -16.36 5.84 19.87
CA ARG A 126 -17.09 6.61 18.86
C ARG A 126 -16.24 7.73 18.24
N GLN A 127 -15.47 8.44 19.07
CA GLN A 127 -14.63 9.53 18.59
C GLN A 127 -13.45 9.01 17.76
N ILE A 128 -12.79 7.92 18.13
CA ILE A 128 -11.74 7.30 17.30
C ILE A 128 -12.35 6.80 15.98
N THR A 129 -13.55 6.21 16.04
CA THR A 129 -14.25 5.68 14.86
C THR A 129 -14.65 6.78 13.87
N SER A 130 -15.00 7.98 14.33
CA SER A 130 -15.44 9.07 13.45
C SER A 130 -14.35 9.58 12.50
N TYR A 131 -13.07 9.29 12.79
CA TYR A 131 -11.94 9.63 11.93
C TYR A 131 -11.57 8.53 10.93
N LEU A 132 -12.21 7.36 11.00
CA LEU A 132 -11.94 6.24 10.11
C LEU A 132 -12.88 6.27 8.90
N PRO A 133 -12.43 5.83 7.72
CA PRO A 133 -13.32 5.71 6.57
C PRO A 133 -14.53 4.79 6.86
N ASN A 134 -15.73 5.19 6.45
CA ASN A 134 -16.99 4.45 6.70
C ASN A 134 -16.98 2.98 6.23
N GLN A 135 -16.11 2.62 5.29
CA GLN A 135 -15.98 1.27 4.74
C GLN A 135 -15.03 0.37 5.55
N PHE A 136 -14.36 0.92 6.57
CA PHE A 136 -13.42 0.18 7.40
C PHE A 136 -14.15 -0.63 8.46
N ARG A 137 -13.93 -1.95 8.50
CA ARG A 137 -14.50 -2.81 9.53
C ARG A 137 -13.73 -2.64 10.84
N VAL A 138 -14.21 -1.74 11.69
CA VAL A 138 -13.64 -1.48 13.00
C VAL A 138 -13.98 -2.61 13.97
N THR A 139 -12.96 -3.24 14.56
CA THR A 139 -13.15 -4.20 15.66
C THR A 139 -12.83 -3.55 17.00
N LYS A 140 -13.37 -4.11 18.09
CA LYS A 140 -13.00 -3.67 19.46
C LYS A 140 -11.51 -3.82 19.75
N GLU A 141 -10.89 -4.85 19.18
CA GLU A 141 -9.45 -5.07 19.30
C GLU A 141 -8.64 -3.97 18.60
N TYR A 142 -9.05 -3.58 17.39
CA TYR A 142 -8.44 -2.47 16.67
C TYR A 142 -8.52 -1.17 17.46
N LEU A 143 -9.72 -0.80 17.96
CA LEU A 143 -9.91 0.43 18.73
C LEU A 143 -9.07 0.45 20.00
N ARG A 144 -8.95 -0.69 20.67
CA ARG A 144 -8.09 -0.84 21.83
C ARG A 144 -6.61 -0.65 21.50
N THR A 145 -6.11 -1.26 20.42
CA THR A 145 -4.71 -1.05 20.01
C THR A 145 -4.44 0.42 19.68
N VAL A 146 -5.34 1.08 18.95
CA VAL A 146 -5.21 2.53 18.67
C VAL A 146 -5.20 3.32 19.97
N PHE A 147 -6.18 3.10 20.85
CA PHE A 147 -6.27 3.79 22.14
C PHE A 147 -5.00 3.62 22.98
N GLU A 148 -4.52 2.38 23.16
CA GLU A 148 -3.32 2.07 23.93
C GLU A 148 -2.07 2.77 23.38
N ALA A 149 -1.91 2.80 22.04
CA ALA A 149 -0.78 3.47 21.41
C ALA A 149 -0.76 4.99 21.65
N TRP A 150 -1.92 5.65 21.71
CA TRP A 150 -2.01 7.10 21.94
C TRP A 150 -1.92 7.47 23.42
N VAL A 151 -2.46 6.63 24.29
CA VAL A 151 -2.43 6.80 25.75
C VAL A 151 -1.03 6.63 26.32
N ASP A 152 -0.25 5.68 25.78
CA ASP A 152 1.13 5.41 26.17
C ASP A 152 2.09 5.60 24.97
N ARG A 153 2.05 6.81 24.42
CA ARG A 153 2.81 7.19 23.22
C ARG A 153 4.33 7.16 23.44
N GLU A 154 4.79 7.37 24.66
CA GLU A 154 6.22 7.28 25.02
C GLU A 154 6.71 5.83 24.88
N GLN A 155 6.01 4.87 25.49
CA GLN A 155 6.34 3.45 25.35
C GLN A 155 6.21 2.99 23.90
N PHE A 156 5.14 3.39 23.20
CA PHE A 156 4.96 3.08 21.78
C PHE A 156 6.17 3.56 20.95
N GLY A 157 6.61 4.80 21.18
CA GLY A 157 7.75 5.38 20.46
C GLY A 157 9.07 4.67 20.75
N ASN A 158 9.29 4.20 21.97
CA ASN A 158 10.46 3.39 22.33
C ASN A 158 10.43 2.02 21.66
N ASP A 159 9.30 1.31 21.76
CA ASP A 159 9.08 0.02 21.12
C ASP A 159 9.30 0.10 19.60
N LEU A 160 8.76 1.14 18.97
CA LEU A 160 8.86 1.34 17.52
C LEU A 160 10.30 1.42 17.04
N VAL A 161 11.14 2.21 17.70
CA VAL A 161 12.55 2.39 17.28
C VAL A 161 13.32 1.08 17.43
N LEU A 162 13.17 0.38 18.55
CA LEU A 162 13.82 -0.91 18.76
C LEU A 162 13.37 -1.95 17.73
N ALA A 163 12.07 -1.95 17.42
CA ALA A 163 11.51 -2.92 16.50
C ALA A 163 11.86 -2.63 15.03
N LEU A 164 11.89 -1.36 14.62
CA LEU A 164 12.38 -0.94 13.29
C LEU A 164 13.87 -1.24 13.13
N GLU A 165 14.68 -0.98 14.15
CA GLU A 165 16.11 -1.31 14.13
C GLU A 165 16.34 -2.81 13.96
N ALA A 166 15.59 -3.65 14.70
CA ALA A 166 15.63 -5.09 14.52
C ALA A 166 15.14 -5.52 13.13
N TYR A 167 14.09 -4.91 12.60
CA TYR A 167 13.59 -5.19 11.24
C TYR A 167 14.62 -4.86 10.17
N ILE A 168 15.29 -3.71 10.29
CA ILE A 168 16.37 -3.30 9.39
C ILE A 168 17.52 -4.30 9.47
N ASN A 169 18.02 -4.59 10.67
CA ASN A 169 19.19 -5.45 10.85
C ASN A 169 18.96 -6.91 10.42
N ASN A 170 17.74 -7.44 10.53
CA ASN A 170 17.45 -8.85 10.25
C ASN A 170 16.82 -9.10 8.86
N PHE A 171 16.50 -8.04 8.13
CA PHE A 171 15.82 -8.15 6.85
C PHE A 171 16.05 -6.96 5.92
N PHE A 172 15.61 -5.76 6.31
CA PHE A 172 15.49 -4.66 5.35
C PHE A 172 16.86 -4.11 4.90
N GLY A 173 17.93 -4.24 5.69
CA GLY A 173 19.27 -3.79 5.29
C GLY A 173 19.79 -4.49 4.04
N GLU A 174 19.62 -5.81 3.93
CA GLU A 174 19.97 -6.57 2.71
C GLU A 174 19.05 -6.20 1.55
N GLU A 175 17.75 -6.07 1.82
CA GLU A 175 16.75 -5.70 0.82
C GLU A 175 16.97 -4.30 0.26
N GLU A 176 17.38 -3.34 1.09
CA GLU A 176 17.66 -1.97 0.69
C GLU A 176 18.76 -1.93 -0.38
N VAL A 177 19.86 -2.66 -0.18
CA VAL A 177 20.95 -2.77 -1.16
C VAL A 177 20.43 -3.39 -2.46
N ARG A 178 19.58 -4.42 -2.35
CA ARG A 178 19.03 -5.15 -3.50
C ARG A 178 18.08 -4.31 -4.35
N ILE A 179 17.25 -3.46 -3.74
CA ILE A 179 16.18 -2.73 -4.45
C ILE A 179 16.62 -1.35 -4.96
N LYS A 180 17.63 -0.71 -4.35
CA LYS A 180 18.10 0.63 -4.73
C LYS A 180 18.35 0.76 -6.25
N PRO A 181 19.11 -0.14 -6.92
CA PRO A 181 19.34 -0.04 -8.37
C PRO A 181 18.05 -0.16 -9.20
N ALA A 182 17.12 -1.02 -8.76
CA ALA A 182 15.85 -1.23 -9.45
C ALA A 182 14.94 0.01 -9.37
N GLN A 183 14.88 0.67 -8.21
CA GLN A 183 14.15 1.92 -8.04
C GLN A 183 14.72 3.04 -8.93
N GLU A 184 16.05 3.16 -9.01
CA GLU A 184 16.70 4.18 -9.84
C GLU A 184 16.45 3.97 -11.33
N GLN A 185 16.48 2.72 -11.79
CA GLN A 185 16.17 2.41 -13.18
C GLN A 185 14.68 2.66 -13.48
N ALA A 186 13.78 2.19 -12.61
CA ALA A 186 12.34 2.38 -12.79
C ALA A 186 11.95 3.86 -12.84
N LEU A 187 12.59 4.73 -12.03
CA LEU A 187 12.35 6.17 -12.10
C LEU A 187 12.68 6.75 -13.48
N LYS A 188 13.81 6.36 -14.07
CA LYS A 188 14.21 6.78 -15.43
C LYS A 188 13.23 6.29 -16.48
N ASP A 189 12.82 5.02 -16.37
CA ASP A 189 11.89 4.40 -17.32
C ASP A 189 10.53 5.11 -17.30
N VAL A 190 10.02 5.39 -16.10
CA VAL A 190 8.74 6.10 -15.92
C VAL A 190 8.83 7.53 -16.40
N GLN A 191 9.91 8.26 -16.11
CA GLN A 191 10.12 9.61 -16.64
C GLN A 191 10.10 9.64 -18.18
N ASN A 192 10.57 8.59 -18.84
CA ASN A 192 10.47 8.46 -20.30
C ASN A 192 9.04 8.15 -20.76
N LEU A 193 8.31 7.26 -20.08
CA LEU A 193 6.90 6.95 -20.36
C LEU A 193 6.01 8.21 -20.33
N PHE A 194 6.29 9.14 -19.41
CA PHE A 194 5.56 10.42 -19.33
C PHE A 194 5.80 11.38 -20.50
N ARG A 195 6.78 11.12 -21.37
CA ARG A 195 6.96 11.89 -22.61
C ARG A 195 5.97 11.49 -23.69
N GLU A 196 5.43 10.28 -23.62
CA GLU A 196 4.61 9.68 -24.68
C GLU A 196 3.14 9.50 -24.27
N HIS A 197 2.87 9.45 -22.97
CA HIS A 197 1.54 9.14 -22.43
C HIS A 197 1.10 10.12 -21.34
N ASP A 198 -0.22 10.29 -21.19
CA ASP A 198 -0.79 11.09 -20.12
C ASP A 198 -0.70 10.38 -18.75
N LEU A 199 -0.79 11.17 -17.68
CA LEU A 199 -0.67 10.71 -16.30
C LEU A 199 -1.60 9.53 -15.95
N LEU A 200 -2.85 9.56 -16.38
CA LEU A 200 -3.79 8.48 -16.04
C LEU A 200 -3.39 7.18 -16.72
N THR A 201 -2.96 7.27 -17.99
CA THR A 201 -2.48 6.11 -18.76
C THR A 201 -1.20 5.52 -18.17
N VAL A 202 -0.25 6.37 -17.73
CA VAL A 202 0.98 5.89 -17.09
C VAL A 202 0.68 5.22 -15.75
N LEU A 203 -0.12 5.84 -14.87
CA LEU A 203 -0.48 5.24 -13.59
C LEU A 203 -1.29 3.95 -13.74
N GLU A 204 -2.19 3.88 -14.72
CA GLU A 204 -2.94 2.67 -15.03
C GLU A 204 -2.00 1.54 -15.48
N THR A 205 -0.97 1.86 -16.26
CA THR A 205 0.05 0.90 -16.67
C THR A 205 0.88 0.40 -15.49
N LEU A 206 1.47 1.31 -14.71
CA LEU A 206 2.33 0.99 -13.56
C LEU A 206 1.60 0.23 -12.46
N SER A 207 0.31 0.52 -12.30
CA SER A 207 -0.51 -0.17 -11.32
C SER A 207 -1.05 -1.52 -11.81
N THR A 208 -0.80 -1.91 -13.07
CA THR A 208 -1.44 -3.07 -13.72
C THR A 208 -2.97 -2.96 -13.77
N GLY A 209 -3.51 -1.76 -13.99
CA GLY A 209 -4.94 -1.52 -14.26
C GLY A 209 -5.72 -0.74 -13.20
N VAL A 210 -5.10 0.11 -12.36
CA VAL A 210 -5.86 1.08 -11.54
C VAL A 210 -5.89 2.43 -12.25
N ARG A 211 -7.07 2.86 -12.67
CA ARG A 211 -7.28 4.22 -13.16
C ARG A 211 -7.76 5.12 -12.03
N MET A 212 -6.93 6.08 -11.62
CA MET A 212 -7.17 6.94 -10.46
C MET A 212 -7.57 8.34 -10.90
N GLU A 213 -8.87 8.64 -11.01
CA GLU A 213 -9.32 9.96 -11.49
C GLU A 213 -9.08 11.09 -10.49
N SER A 214 -8.93 10.75 -9.20
CA SER A 214 -8.68 11.70 -8.11
C SER A 214 -7.34 12.43 -8.24
N VAL A 215 -6.37 11.88 -8.98
CA VAL A 215 -5.05 12.53 -9.13
C VAL A 215 -5.14 13.87 -9.86
N SER A 216 -6.19 14.05 -10.67
CA SER A 216 -6.46 15.30 -11.38
C SER A 216 -7.16 16.36 -10.51
N GLU A 217 -7.31 16.12 -9.20
CA GLU A 217 -7.80 17.11 -8.23
C GLU A 217 -6.65 17.88 -7.57
N PHE A 218 -5.42 17.37 -7.68
CA PHE A 218 -4.22 18.03 -7.17
C PHE A 218 -3.65 19.00 -8.21
N SER A 219 -3.03 20.07 -7.72
CA SER A 219 -2.21 20.97 -8.54
C SER A 219 -0.80 20.42 -8.73
N THR A 220 -0.30 19.71 -7.72
CA THR A 220 1.04 19.09 -7.72
C THR A 220 0.94 17.62 -7.32
N LEU A 221 1.66 16.76 -8.03
CA LEU A 221 1.73 15.33 -7.74
C LEU A 221 3.19 14.88 -7.61
N ILE A 222 3.56 14.43 -6.41
CA ILE A 222 4.85 13.82 -6.15
C ILE A 222 4.78 12.33 -6.53
N MET A 223 5.72 11.86 -7.33
CA MET A 223 5.83 10.48 -7.75
C MET A 223 7.17 9.88 -7.32
N ALA A 224 7.12 8.75 -6.61
CA ALA A 224 8.29 8.00 -6.18
C ALA A 224 8.17 6.49 -6.48
N PRO A 225 9.27 5.80 -6.83
CA PRO A 225 9.24 4.37 -7.09
C PRO A 225 9.14 3.55 -5.80
N SER A 226 8.44 2.42 -5.86
CA SER A 226 8.43 1.40 -4.80
C SER A 226 8.55 0.00 -5.40
N PHE A 227 9.64 -0.69 -5.06
CA PHE A 227 9.89 -2.07 -5.49
C PHE A 227 8.93 -3.04 -4.79
N TRP A 228 8.78 -2.88 -3.47
CA TRP A 228 7.90 -3.74 -2.67
C TRP A 228 6.44 -3.47 -2.98
N GLY A 229 6.10 -2.21 -3.20
CA GLY A 229 4.75 -1.78 -3.52
C GLY A 229 4.23 -2.28 -4.85
N ALA A 230 5.06 -2.75 -5.79
CA ALA A 230 4.58 -3.15 -7.11
C ALA A 230 3.62 -4.37 -7.09
N PRO A 231 2.64 -4.45 -7.99
CA PRO A 231 2.14 -3.40 -8.88
C PRO A 231 1.11 -2.49 -8.18
N PHE A 232 1.06 -2.46 -6.86
CA PHE A 232 0.14 -1.61 -6.10
C PHE A 232 0.62 -0.16 -6.08
N VAL A 233 -0.33 0.71 -5.78
CA VAL A 233 -0.09 2.14 -5.59
C VAL A 233 -0.37 2.48 -4.14
N PHE A 234 0.58 3.14 -3.50
CA PHE A 234 0.37 3.78 -2.20
C PHE A 234 0.24 5.27 -2.43
N SER A 235 -0.79 5.88 -1.87
CA SER A 235 -1.04 7.30 -2.06
C SER A 235 -1.38 7.97 -0.74
N ASP A 236 -0.96 9.21 -0.61
CA ASP A 236 -1.34 10.09 0.49
C ASP A 236 -1.48 11.52 -0.04
N LYS A 237 -2.01 12.40 0.81
CA LYS A 237 -2.14 13.82 0.56
C LYS A 237 -1.25 14.56 1.55
N LEU A 238 -0.40 15.45 1.06
CA LEU A 238 0.44 16.29 1.92
C LEU A 238 -0.33 17.51 2.40
N ASP A 239 -1.08 18.14 1.48
CA ASP A 239 -1.96 19.27 1.69
C ASP A 239 -3.09 19.29 0.64
N ASP A 240 -3.97 20.30 0.67
CA ASP A 240 -5.12 20.46 -0.24
C ASP A 240 -4.78 20.48 -1.74
N GLN A 241 -3.55 20.78 -2.11
CA GLN A 241 -3.07 20.93 -3.49
C GLN A 241 -2.05 19.87 -3.90
N THR A 242 -1.41 19.20 -2.94
CA THR A 242 -0.28 18.29 -3.18
C THR A 242 -0.59 16.85 -2.79
N GLY A 243 -0.61 15.97 -3.79
CA GLY A 243 -0.68 14.51 -3.60
C GLY A 243 0.71 13.85 -3.69
N ILE A 244 0.87 12.70 -3.06
CA ILE A 244 2.03 11.83 -3.25
C ILE A 244 1.58 10.41 -3.64
N ILE A 245 2.26 9.82 -4.62
CA ILE A 245 2.03 8.47 -5.12
C ILE A 245 3.36 7.69 -5.15
N LEU A 246 3.37 6.54 -4.47
CA LEU A 246 4.34 5.49 -4.73
C LEU A 246 3.82 4.59 -5.84
N PHE A 247 4.54 4.52 -6.96
CA PHE A 247 4.21 3.64 -8.07
C PHE A 247 5.03 2.35 -8.02
N GLY A 248 4.44 1.26 -8.49
CA GLY A 248 5.12 -0.02 -8.59
C GLY A 248 6.34 0.03 -9.52
N ALA A 249 7.51 -0.28 -8.98
CA ALA A 249 8.82 -0.14 -9.63
C ALA A 249 9.62 -1.45 -9.64
N ARG A 250 8.95 -2.61 -9.61
CA ARG A 250 9.60 -3.91 -9.69
C ARG A 250 9.89 -4.25 -11.16
N PRO A 251 11.16 -4.45 -11.55
CA PRO A 251 11.49 -4.83 -12.92
C PRO A 251 10.88 -6.18 -13.30
N GLU A 252 10.54 -6.35 -14.57
CA GLU A 252 10.09 -7.64 -15.08
C GLU A 252 11.12 -8.74 -14.82
N GLY A 253 10.64 -9.96 -14.57
CA GLY A 253 11.49 -11.10 -14.23
C GLY A 253 12.08 -11.06 -12.81
N THR A 254 11.95 -9.96 -12.07
CA THR A 254 12.43 -9.88 -10.68
C THR A 254 11.33 -10.31 -9.72
N ALA A 255 11.60 -11.34 -8.93
CA ALA A 255 10.67 -11.79 -7.89
C ALA A 255 10.82 -10.97 -6.60
N LEU A 256 9.72 -10.83 -5.86
CA LEU A 256 9.74 -10.29 -4.51
C LEU A 256 10.36 -11.28 -3.50
N ILE A 257 10.25 -12.59 -3.78
CA ILE A 257 10.94 -13.64 -3.04
C ILE A 257 12.09 -14.18 -3.89
N PRO A 258 13.36 -13.97 -3.50
CA PRO A 258 14.51 -14.52 -4.21
C PRO A 258 14.57 -16.06 -4.21
N GLY A 259 15.18 -16.63 -5.24
CA GLY A 259 15.63 -18.05 -5.26
C GLY A 259 14.52 -19.10 -5.46
N GLN A 260 13.38 -18.70 -6.02
CA GLN A 260 12.24 -19.60 -6.22
C GLN A 260 12.10 -19.96 -7.69
N LEU A 261 11.90 -21.26 -7.96
CA LEU A 261 11.75 -21.76 -9.32
C LEU A 261 10.48 -21.20 -10.00
N VAL A 262 9.36 -21.19 -9.28
CA VAL A 262 8.07 -20.71 -9.81
C VAL A 262 7.83 -19.26 -9.37
N PRO A 263 7.69 -18.30 -10.31
CA PRO A 263 7.35 -16.93 -9.97
C PRO A 263 5.97 -16.83 -9.30
N ASP A 264 5.89 -16.10 -8.18
CA ASP A 264 4.64 -15.94 -7.43
C ASP A 264 3.53 -15.29 -8.25
N GLU A 265 3.87 -14.32 -9.11
CA GLU A 265 2.92 -13.64 -9.98
C GLU A 265 2.25 -14.61 -10.96
N LEU A 266 3.01 -15.54 -11.53
CA LEU A 266 2.47 -16.58 -12.42
C LEU A 266 1.54 -17.52 -11.64
N LEU A 267 1.98 -18.02 -10.48
CA LEU A 267 1.16 -18.92 -9.66
C LEU A 267 -0.14 -18.25 -9.19
N ASN A 268 -0.06 -16.98 -8.77
CA ASN A 268 -1.23 -16.20 -8.35
C ASN A 268 -2.21 -16.01 -9.51
N ALA A 269 -1.71 -15.72 -10.71
CA ALA A 269 -2.56 -15.58 -11.90
C ALA A 269 -3.28 -16.90 -12.25
N LEU A 270 -2.57 -18.03 -12.22
CA LEU A 270 -3.16 -19.36 -12.48
C LEU A 270 -4.22 -19.72 -11.44
N LYS A 271 -3.95 -19.49 -10.15
CA LYS A 271 -4.94 -19.68 -9.07
C LYS A 271 -6.16 -18.77 -9.25
N ALA A 272 -5.95 -17.52 -9.67
CA ALA A 272 -7.03 -16.56 -9.88
C ALA A 272 -7.96 -16.97 -11.03
N ILE A 273 -7.45 -17.56 -12.11
CA ILE A 273 -8.31 -18.00 -13.23
C ILE A 273 -8.90 -19.40 -13.03
N ALA A 274 -8.30 -20.25 -12.19
CA ALA A 274 -8.79 -21.60 -11.87
C ALA A 274 -9.99 -21.59 -10.89
N ASP A 275 -11.00 -20.76 -11.15
CA ASP A 275 -12.23 -20.66 -10.35
C ASP A 275 -13.44 -20.33 -11.25
N PRO A 276 -14.53 -21.12 -11.17
CA PRO A 276 -15.66 -20.97 -12.08
C PRO A 276 -16.39 -19.62 -11.91
N THR A 277 -16.45 -19.07 -10.70
CA THR A 277 -17.08 -17.77 -10.44
C THR A 277 -16.25 -16.64 -11.02
N ARG A 278 -14.92 -16.70 -10.89
CA ARG A 278 -14.00 -15.70 -11.47
C ARG A 278 -14.04 -15.73 -12.99
N LEU A 279 -14.10 -16.91 -13.61
CA LEU A 279 -14.29 -17.03 -15.06
C LEU A 279 -15.62 -16.44 -15.53
N ARG A 280 -16.71 -16.65 -14.77
CA ARG A 280 -18.01 -16.02 -15.05
C ARG A 280 -17.93 -14.49 -14.96
N ILE A 281 -17.21 -13.94 -13.98
CA ILE A 281 -16.97 -12.49 -13.88
C ILE A 281 -16.24 -11.98 -15.12
N LEU A 282 -15.12 -12.61 -15.50
CA LEU A 282 -14.33 -12.18 -16.66
C LEU A 282 -15.15 -12.22 -17.95
N HIS A 283 -15.94 -13.29 -18.16
CA HIS A 283 -16.83 -13.40 -19.30
C HIS A 283 -17.91 -12.31 -19.30
N TYR A 284 -18.55 -12.05 -18.15
CA TYR A 284 -19.56 -11.00 -18.04
C TYR A 284 -18.98 -9.60 -18.36
N LEU A 285 -17.80 -9.28 -17.82
CA LEU A 285 -17.10 -8.03 -18.10
C LEU A 285 -16.70 -7.89 -19.59
N ARG A 286 -16.41 -9.01 -20.27
CA ARG A 286 -16.15 -9.01 -21.72
C ARG A 286 -17.38 -8.61 -22.51
N GLU A 287 -18.53 -9.21 -22.19
CA GLU A 287 -19.78 -9.03 -22.92
C GLU A 287 -20.43 -7.66 -22.65
N ASN A 288 -20.32 -7.15 -21.41
CA ASN A 288 -21.10 -5.98 -20.96
C ASN A 288 -20.24 -4.72 -20.73
N GLY A 289 -18.91 -4.83 -20.80
CA GLY A 289 -17.99 -3.73 -20.51
C GLY A 289 -17.87 -3.42 -19.02
N PRO A 290 -17.45 -2.19 -18.64
CA PRO A 290 -17.19 -1.83 -17.25
C PRO A 290 -18.42 -1.89 -16.34
N THR A 291 -18.36 -2.63 -15.23
CA THR A 291 -19.49 -2.94 -14.33
C THR A 291 -19.16 -2.57 -12.88
N ASN A 292 -20.15 -2.17 -12.08
CA ASN A 292 -19.95 -1.90 -10.64
C ASN A 292 -20.15 -3.16 -9.76
N LEU A 293 -19.83 -3.03 -8.47
CA LEU A 293 -19.93 -4.13 -7.51
C LEU A 293 -21.39 -4.62 -7.33
N SER A 294 -22.35 -3.71 -7.28
CA SER A 294 -23.75 -4.01 -7.02
C SER A 294 -24.36 -4.83 -8.15
N GLU A 295 -24.06 -4.47 -9.40
CA GLU A 295 -24.44 -5.20 -10.62
C GLU A 295 -23.83 -6.61 -10.63
N LEU A 296 -22.53 -6.74 -10.33
CA LEU A 296 -21.86 -8.03 -10.24
C LEU A 296 -22.44 -8.92 -9.14
N ALA A 297 -22.77 -8.36 -7.98
CA ALA A 297 -23.41 -9.10 -6.90
C ALA A 297 -24.80 -9.62 -7.30
N ALA A 298 -25.59 -8.80 -7.98
CA ALA A 298 -26.91 -9.18 -8.47
C ALA A 298 -26.84 -10.32 -9.49
N ILE A 299 -25.98 -10.21 -10.53
CA ILE A 299 -25.90 -11.21 -11.60
C ILE A 299 -25.31 -12.54 -11.13
N LEU A 300 -24.34 -12.50 -10.21
CA LEU A 300 -23.74 -13.71 -9.64
C LEU A 300 -24.60 -14.35 -8.56
N ARG A 301 -25.59 -13.63 -8.02
CA ARG A 301 -26.39 -14.00 -6.84
C ARG A 301 -25.50 -14.28 -5.62
N LEU A 302 -24.49 -13.43 -5.44
CA LEU A 302 -23.52 -13.53 -4.34
C LEU A 302 -23.62 -12.30 -3.45
N ARG A 303 -23.21 -12.45 -2.18
CA ARG A 303 -23.12 -11.32 -1.26
C ARG A 303 -21.94 -10.42 -1.68
N PRO A 304 -22.05 -9.08 -1.52
CA PRO A 304 -20.98 -8.15 -1.92
C PRO A 304 -19.59 -8.51 -1.39
N PRO A 305 -19.39 -8.97 -0.12
CA PRO A 305 -18.07 -9.37 0.37
C PRO A 305 -17.44 -10.51 -0.43
N THR A 306 -18.23 -11.48 -0.90
CA THR A 306 -17.75 -12.58 -1.72
C THR A 306 -17.30 -12.09 -3.10
N VAL A 307 -18.06 -11.17 -3.70
CA VAL A 307 -17.69 -10.57 -4.99
C VAL A 307 -16.43 -9.72 -4.86
N ILE A 308 -16.30 -8.94 -3.78
CA ILE A 308 -15.07 -8.18 -3.46
C ILE A 308 -13.87 -9.12 -3.41
N HIS A 309 -13.99 -10.28 -2.73
CA HIS A 309 -12.91 -11.25 -2.67
C HIS A 309 -12.52 -11.79 -4.07
N HIS A 310 -13.49 -12.10 -4.93
CA HIS A 310 -13.20 -12.52 -6.30
C HIS A 310 -12.53 -11.41 -7.12
N LEU A 311 -13.01 -10.16 -7.00
CA LEU A 311 -12.43 -9.00 -7.69
C LEU A 311 -11.01 -8.70 -7.20
N GLN A 312 -10.74 -8.83 -5.90
CA GLN A 312 -9.39 -8.70 -5.35
C GLN A 312 -8.45 -9.72 -5.97
N ASN A 313 -8.80 -11.00 -5.99
CA ASN A 313 -7.95 -12.05 -6.60
C ASN A 313 -7.71 -11.81 -8.10
N LEU A 314 -8.75 -11.38 -8.85
CA LEU A 314 -8.61 -11.05 -10.27
C LEU A 314 -7.75 -9.80 -10.48
N ARG A 315 -7.86 -8.81 -9.58
CA ARG A 315 -7.07 -7.58 -9.62
C ARG A 315 -5.60 -7.84 -9.34
N LEU A 316 -5.31 -8.67 -8.33
CA LEU A 316 -3.97 -9.14 -7.99
C LEU A 316 -3.31 -9.88 -9.15
N ALA A 317 -4.09 -10.65 -9.89
CA ALA A 317 -3.66 -11.36 -11.09
C ALA A 317 -3.57 -10.47 -12.36
N GLY A 318 -3.92 -9.18 -12.27
CA GLY A 318 -3.90 -8.26 -13.41
C GLY A 318 -4.97 -8.55 -14.49
N MET A 319 -5.98 -9.37 -14.17
CA MET A 319 -7.03 -9.82 -15.10
C MET A 319 -8.14 -8.79 -15.29
N ILE A 320 -8.25 -7.84 -14.36
CA ILE A 320 -9.23 -6.75 -14.43
C ILE A 320 -8.55 -5.41 -14.16
N SER A 321 -9.09 -4.35 -14.76
CA SER A 321 -8.83 -2.99 -14.35
C SER A 321 -9.95 -2.46 -13.45
N VAL A 322 -9.65 -1.41 -12.70
CA VAL A 322 -10.59 -0.71 -11.84
C VAL A 322 -10.43 0.80 -12.03
N THR A 323 -11.55 1.48 -12.29
CA THR A 323 -11.61 2.94 -12.28
C THR A 323 -12.11 3.39 -10.91
N VAL A 324 -11.30 4.22 -10.25
CA VAL A 324 -11.62 4.84 -8.96
C VAL A 324 -11.86 6.33 -9.21
N SER A 325 -13.11 6.74 -8.99
CA SER A 325 -13.56 8.12 -9.14
C SER A 325 -14.01 8.68 -7.80
N PRO A 326 -13.73 9.95 -7.48
CA PRO A 326 -14.31 10.63 -6.31
C PRO A 326 -15.85 10.72 -6.38
N LYS A 327 -16.44 10.67 -7.59
CA LYS A 327 -17.84 11.01 -7.84
C LYS A 327 -18.72 9.81 -8.20
N ALA A 328 -18.13 8.63 -8.39
CA ALA A 328 -18.83 7.46 -8.87
C ALA A 328 -18.35 6.18 -8.17
N GLU A 329 -19.21 5.16 -8.16
CA GLU A 329 -18.82 3.84 -7.69
C GLU A 329 -17.67 3.27 -8.54
N ARG A 330 -16.84 2.43 -7.91
CA ARG A 330 -15.76 1.72 -8.62
C ARG A 330 -16.35 0.88 -9.75
N ARG A 331 -15.77 1.01 -10.94
CA ARG A 331 -16.12 0.19 -12.10
C ARG A 331 -14.95 -0.72 -12.45
N TYR A 332 -15.27 -1.98 -12.71
CA TYR A 332 -14.31 -3.03 -13.06
C TYR A 332 -14.47 -3.38 -14.52
N ALA A 333 -13.36 -3.59 -15.23
CA ALA A 333 -13.37 -3.99 -16.63
C ALA A 333 -12.39 -5.13 -16.87
N LEU A 334 -12.64 -5.95 -17.89
CA LEU A 334 -11.71 -7.01 -18.28
C LEU A 334 -10.42 -6.42 -18.86
N ARG A 335 -9.28 -6.93 -18.40
CA ARG A 335 -7.95 -6.56 -18.90
C ARG A 335 -7.34 -7.74 -19.67
N ILE A 336 -7.61 -7.81 -20.97
CA ILE A 336 -7.13 -8.88 -21.86
C ILE A 336 -5.60 -8.99 -21.82
N SER A 337 -4.89 -7.86 -21.77
CA SER A 337 -3.43 -7.86 -21.68
C SER A 337 -2.90 -8.62 -20.46
N GLY A 338 -3.63 -8.68 -19.34
CA GLY A 338 -3.23 -9.48 -18.18
C GLY A 338 -3.29 -10.98 -18.44
N LEU A 339 -4.27 -11.43 -19.23
CA LEU A 339 -4.37 -12.82 -19.68
C LEU A 339 -3.20 -13.15 -20.63
N ASP A 340 -2.93 -12.27 -21.60
CA ASP A 340 -1.83 -12.45 -22.55
C ASP A 340 -0.48 -12.53 -21.83
N THR A 341 -0.23 -11.64 -20.86
CA THR A 341 0.95 -11.68 -20.00
C THR A 341 1.06 -13.00 -19.24
N THR A 342 -0.05 -13.52 -18.71
CA THR A 342 -0.05 -14.79 -17.95
C THR A 342 0.29 -15.98 -18.85
N ILE A 343 -0.32 -16.05 -20.04
CA ILE A 343 -0.06 -17.11 -21.02
C ILE A 343 1.40 -17.05 -21.49
N TYR A 344 1.90 -15.84 -21.77
CA TYR A 344 3.28 -15.61 -22.17
C TYR A 344 4.27 -16.10 -21.08
N ARG A 345 4.05 -15.69 -19.82
CA ARG A 345 4.89 -16.11 -18.69
C ARG A 345 4.84 -17.61 -18.45
N LEU A 346 3.68 -18.25 -18.63
CA LEU A 346 3.56 -19.70 -18.52
C LEU A 346 4.39 -20.41 -19.59
N ARG A 347 4.37 -19.91 -20.83
CA ARG A 347 5.17 -20.46 -21.93
C ARG A 347 6.66 -20.34 -21.64
N ILE A 348 7.14 -19.15 -21.23
CA ILE A 348 8.54 -18.94 -20.84
C ILE A 348 8.95 -19.91 -19.73
N PHE A 349 8.13 -20.01 -18.67
CA PHE A 349 8.44 -20.89 -17.55
C PHE A 349 8.58 -22.36 -17.98
N LEU A 350 7.74 -22.82 -18.90
CA LEU A 350 7.78 -24.19 -19.42
C LEU A 350 8.89 -24.42 -20.45
N SER A 351 9.33 -23.39 -21.18
CA SER A 351 10.46 -23.48 -22.10
C SER A 351 11.82 -23.45 -21.39
N GLY A 352 11.87 -22.96 -20.15
CA GLY A 352 13.11 -22.83 -19.37
C GLY A 352 13.98 -21.66 -19.80
N GLU A 353 13.37 -20.65 -20.45
CA GLU A 353 14.01 -19.40 -20.87
C GLU A 353 14.03 -18.33 -19.76
#